data_AF-A0A7Y4WG26-F1
#
_entry.id   AF-A0A7Y4WG26-F1
#
_cell.length_a   1.000
_cell.length_b   1.000
_cell.length_c   1.000
_cell.angle_alpha   90.00
_cell.angle_beta   90.00
_cell.angle_gamma   90.00
#
_symmetry.space_group_name_H-M   'P 1'
#
loop_
_entity.id
_entity.type
_entity.pdbx_description
1 polymer ?
#
loop_
_entity_poly.entity_id
_entity_poly.type
_entity_poly.pdbx_seq_one_letter_code
_entity_poly.pdbx_strand_id
1 'polypeptide(L)'
;MFLRQRRSVVVPIITFVVLALVRVHAAILSPQSADVFAEKIELIRDQKVRPGTQRTPLTEDEFNSWFMYRGQKVLPAGVAKPQLTIVGEGQLAAQAVVDLDAVARRRARGGSSFDPLSLIGGTVPVTVSGLLHTRGGKARFEVQSAAISGIPVPVTVLQELVGYYSRTPERPEGVRLDETFTLPSGIQQVEIGRGQAVVVQ
;
A
#
# COMPACT_ATOMS: atom_id res chain seq x y z
N MET A 1 22.59 16.79 78.58
CA MET A 1 21.42 17.18 79.41
C MET A 1 20.27 17.53 78.46
N PHE A 2 19.20 16.71 78.51
CA PHE A 2 17.82 16.90 78.01
C PHE A 2 17.58 17.53 76.62
N LEU A 3 17.16 16.71 75.64
CA LEU A 3 15.76 16.48 75.19
C LEU A 3 15.17 17.62 74.33
N ARG A 4 14.66 17.30 73.13
CA ARG A 4 13.20 17.38 72.82
C ARG A 4 12.87 16.94 71.37
N GLN A 5 12.06 15.89 71.28
CA GLN A 5 11.25 15.44 70.14
C GLN A 5 10.41 16.55 69.48
N ARG A 6 10.14 16.39 68.16
CA ARG A 6 8.79 16.38 67.54
C ARG A 6 8.91 16.03 66.05
N ARG A 7 8.49 14.82 65.65
CA ARG A 7 7.18 14.45 65.04
C ARG A 7 7.04 14.81 63.54
N SER A 8 7.11 13.75 62.73
CA SER A 8 6.20 13.37 61.63
C SER A 8 5.91 14.36 60.50
N VAL A 9 6.15 13.96 59.24
CA VAL A 9 5.11 13.51 58.28
C VAL A 9 5.80 12.71 57.16
N VAL A 10 5.30 11.50 56.92
CA VAL A 10 5.62 10.64 55.78
C VAL A 10 4.74 11.06 54.61
N VAL A 11 5.33 11.33 53.44
CA VAL A 11 4.61 11.38 52.17
C VAL A 11 5.28 10.36 51.24
N PRO A 12 4.62 9.24 50.90
CA PRO A 12 5.15 8.32 49.91
C PRO A 12 4.87 8.89 48.52
N ILE A 13 5.93 9.22 47.79
CA ILE A 13 5.85 9.54 46.36
C ILE A 13 5.53 8.23 45.63
N ILE A 14 4.27 8.08 45.23
CA ILE A 14 3.83 7.01 44.32
C ILE A 14 4.39 7.35 42.94
N THR A 15 5.51 6.72 42.59
CA THR A 15 6.06 6.75 41.23
C THR A 15 5.17 5.87 40.36
N PHE A 16 4.25 6.48 39.62
CA PHE A 16 3.55 5.84 38.51
C PHE A 16 4.56 5.61 37.37
N VAL A 17 5.13 4.41 37.29
CA VAL A 17 5.83 3.95 36.09
C VAL A 17 4.74 3.63 35.07
N VAL A 18 4.44 4.60 34.20
CA VAL A 18 3.64 4.37 32.99
C VAL A 18 4.51 3.54 32.05
N LEU A 19 4.31 2.22 32.08
CA LEU A 19 4.90 1.30 31.13
C LEU A 19 4.19 1.54 29.78
N ALA A 20 4.74 2.45 28.98
CA ALA A 20 4.35 2.62 27.60
C ALA A 20 4.66 1.31 26.86
N LEU A 21 3.64 0.47 26.63
CA LEU A 21 3.70 -0.68 25.75
C LEU A 21 3.94 -0.17 24.32
N VAL A 22 5.20 0.05 23.98
CA VAL A 22 5.64 0.15 22.59
C VAL A 22 5.40 -1.23 21.99
N ARG A 23 4.24 -1.41 21.35
CA ARG A 23 3.97 -2.57 20.50
C ARG A 23 4.94 -2.49 19.33
N VAL A 24 6.11 -3.09 19.48
CA VAL A 24 6.99 -3.42 18.35
C VAL A 24 6.22 -4.47 17.54
N HIS A 25 5.42 -4.02 16.59
CA HIS A 25 4.90 -4.91 15.56
C HIS A 25 6.09 -5.28 14.69
N ALA A 26 6.71 -6.42 14.99
CA ALA A 26 7.42 -7.15 13.95
C ALA A 26 6.42 -7.37 12.81
N ALA A 27 6.88 -7.19 11.57
CA ALA A 27 6.10 -7.44 10.37
C ALA A 27 5.73 -8.93 10.27
N ILE A 28 4.72 -9.36 11.03
CA ILE A 28 4.28 -10.75 11.09
C ILE A 28 3.15 -10.88 10.07
N LEU A 29 3.52 -11.33 8.87
CA LEU A 29 2.53 -11.77 7.88
C LEU A 29 1.69 -12.89 8.50
N SER A 30 0.39 -12.65 8.65
CA SER A 30 -0.49 -13.59 9.33
C SER A 30 -1.88 -13.65 8.72
N PRO A 31 -2.57 -14.81 8.77
CA PRO A 31 -3.96 -14.90 8.36
C PRO A 31 -4.88 -13.96 9.15
N GLN A 32 -4.57 -13.72 10.43
CA GLN A 32 -5.35 -12.83 11.29
C GLN A 32 -5.28 -11.38 10.80
N SER A 33 -4.09 -10.89 10.46
CA SER A 33 -3.90 -9.55 9.89
C SER A 33 -4.61 -9.40 8.54
N ALA A 34 -4.66 -10.47 7.73
CA ALA A 34 -5.43 -10.48 6.48
C ALA A 34 -6.94 -10.33 6.72
N ASP A 35 -7.48 -10.99 7.75
CA ASP A 35 -8.91 -10.89 8.08
C ASP A 35 -9.27 -9.50 8.65
N VAL A 36 -8.40 -8.92 9.49
CA VAL A 36 -8.54 -7.53 9.96
C VAL A 36 -8.54 -6.55 8.79
N PHE A 37 -7.65 -6.72 7.82
CA PHE A 37 -7.66 -5.89 6.61
C PHE A 37 -8.98 -6.02 5.86
N ALA A 38 -9.48 -7.24 5.65
CA ALA A 38 -10.72 -7.47 4.94
C ALA A 38 -11.92 -6.80 5.64
N GLU A 39 -12.01 -6.90 6.97
CA GLU A 39 -13.05 -6.23 7.77
C GLU A 39 -12.99 -4.71 7.62
N LYS A 40 -11.79 -4.12 7.67
CA LYS A 40 -11.59 -2.68 7.45
C LYS A 40 -12.00 -2.23 6.04
N ILE A 41 -11.72 -3.05 5.02
CA ILE A 41 -12.16 -2.74 3.65
C ILE A 41 -13.68 -2.75 3.53
N GLU A 42 -14.38 -3.68 4.19
CA GLU A 42 -15.85 -3.69 4.21
C GLU A 42 -16.42 -2.49 4.96
N LEU A 43 -15.79 -2.08 6.07
CA LEU A 43 -16.15 -0.84 6.76
C LEU A 43 -15.92 0.40 5.89
N ILE A 44 -14.84 0.44 5.10
CA ILE A 44 -14.60 1.51 4.12
C ILE A 44 -15.63 1.45 2.98
N ARG A 45 -16.15 0.29 2.61
CA ARG A 45 -17.18 0.17 1.57
C ARG A 45 -18.54 0.71 1.99
N ASP A 46 -18.83 0.77 3.29
CA ASP A 46 -20.10 1.31 3.79
C ASP A 46 -20.15 2.84 3.64
N GLN A 47 -20.91 3.30 2.65
CA GLN A 47 -21.06 4.71 2.29
C GLN A 47 -21.97 5.51 3.24
N LYS A 48 -22.49 4.91 4.31
CA LYS A 48 -23.40 5.60 5.24
C LYS A 48 -22.72 6.63 6.14
N VAL A 49 -21.41 6.79 6.01
CA VAL A 49 -20.57 7.61 6.87
C VAL A 49 -20.52 9.04 6.34
N ARG A 50 -20.58 10.01 7.25
CA ARG A 50 -20.47 11.43 6.89
C ARG A 50 -19.06 11.77 6.44
N PRO A 51 -18.89 12.52 5.33
CA PRO A 51 -17.58 12.89 4.83
C PRO A 51 -16.67 13.56 5.88
N GLY A 52 -15.41 13.13 5.96
CA GLY A 52 -14.35 13.60 6.87
C GLY A 52 -14.41 13.10 8.31
N THR A 53 -15.35 12.23 8.68
CA THR A 53 -15.58 11.86 10.09
C THR A 53 -14.88 10.56 10.49
N GLN A 54 -14.75 9.61 9.57
CA GLN A 54 -14.21 8.30 9.90
C GLN A 54 -12.77 8.18 9.44
N ARG A 55 -11.92 7.67 10.34
CA ARG A 55 -10.50 7.44 10.08
C ARG A 55 -10.20 5.96 10.31
N THR A 56 -9.81 5.28 9.24
CA THR A 56 -9.52 3.85 9.26
C THR A 56 -8.03 3.64 8.96
N PRO A 57 -7.20 3.33 9.97
CA PRO A 57 -5.79 3.04 9.74
C PRO A 57 -5.63 1.66 9.11
N LEU A 58 -4.87 1.59 8.02
CA LEU A 58 -4.45 0.37 7.32
C LEU A 58 -2.93 0.26 7.44
N THR A 59 -2.43 -0.84 7.99
CA THR A 59 -0.98 -1.05 8.11
C THR A 59 -0.42 -1.76 6.88
N GLU A 60 0.88 -1.59 6.68
CA GLU A 60 1.64 -2.33 5.67
C GLU A 60 1.49 -3.85 5.83
N ASP A 61 1.58 -4.34 7.07
CA ASP A 61 1.47 -5.76 7.39
C ASP A 61 0.09 -6.33 7.07
N GLU A 62 -0.96 -5.57 7.37
CA GLU A 62 -2.35 -5.93 7.06
C GLU A 62 -2.54 -6.06 5.55
N PHE A 63 -2.05 -5.08 4.78
CA PHE A 63 -2.11 -5.10 3.32
C PHE A 63 -1.35 -6.30 2.74
N ASN A 64 -0.09 -6.48 3.15
CA ASN A 64 0.77 -7.54 2.64
C ASN A 64 0.23 -8.93 3.03
N SER A 65 -0.28 -9.08 4.26
CA SER A 65 -0.95 -10.31 4.70
C SER A 65 -2.20 -10.60 3.88
N TRP A 66 -3.02 -9.59 3.61
CA TRP A 66 -4.22 -9.77 2.80
C TRP A 66 -3.89 -10.27 1.40
N PHE A 67 -2.90 -9.69 0.72
CA PHE A 67 -2.48 -10.17 -0.59
C PHE A 67 -1.93 -11.60 -0.56
N MET A 68 -1.21 -11.96 0.50
CA MET A 68 -0.66 -13.31 0.67
C MET A 68 -1.76 -14.37 0.85
N TYR A 69 -2.76 -14.10 1.68
CA TYR A 69 -3.74 -15.10 2.13
C TYR A 69 -5.14 -15.00 1.49
N ARG A 70 -5.51 -13.86 0.92
CA ARG A 70 -6.88 -13.58 0.41
C ARG A 70 -6.88 -12.96 -0.99
N GLY A 71 -5.91 -12.10 -1.29
CA GLY A 71 -5.87 -11.27 -2.50
C GLY A 71 -5.48 -11.98 -3.78
N GLN A 72 -5.02 -13.24 -3.75
CA GLN A 72 -4.60 -13.96 -4.96
C GLN A 72 -5.70 -14.06 -6.03
N LYS A 73 -6.98 -14.07 -5.63
CA LYS A 73 -8.14 -14.16 -6.54
C LYS A 73 -8.42 -12.87 -7.32
N VAL A 74 -7.96 -11.72 -6.82
CA VAL A 74 -8.19 -10.41 -7.46
C VAL A 74 -7.02 -9.98 -8.34
N LEU A 75 -5.92 -10.72 -8.31
CA LEU A 75 -4.75 -10.41 -9.13
C LEU A 75 -4.97 -10.84 -10.58
N PRO A 76 -4.60 -9.99 -11.56
CA PRO A 76 -4.58 -10.38 -12.95
C PRO A 76 -3.70 -11.61 -13.18
N ALA A 77 -4.10 -12.47 -14.11
CA ALA A 77 -3.27 -13.61 -14.51
C ALA A 77 -1.90 -13.12 -15.00
N GLY A 78 -0.83 -13.60 -14.38
CA GLY A 78 0.54 -13.16 -14.66
C GLY A 78 1.11 -12.12 -13.68
N VAL A 79 0.37 -11.72 -12.64
CA VAL A 79 0.88 -10.91 -11.52
C VAL A 79 0.83 -11.72 -10.22
N ALA A 80 1.94 -11.79 -9.50
CA ALA A 80 2.07 -12.59 -8.28
C ALA A 80 2.88 -11.86 -7.20
N LYS A 81 2.70 -12.30 -5.95
CA LYS A 81 3.45 -11.83 -4.77
C LYS A 81 3.58 -10.31 -4.67
N PRO A 82 2.48 -9.54 -4.73
CA PRO A 82 2.56 -8.11 -4.53
C PRO A 82 2.96 -7.82 -3.08
N GLN A 83 3.81 -6.84 -2.91
CA GLN A 83 4.26 -6.29 -1.64
C GLN A 83 4.20 -4.77 -1.74
N LEU A 84 3.70 -4.15 -0.67
CA LEU A 84 3.70 -2.70 -0.50
C LEU A 84 4.62 -2.36 0.65
N THR A 85 5.36 -1.27 0.49
CA THR A 85 6.14 -0.62 1.52
C THR A 85 5.69 0.83 1.63
N ILE A 86 5.26 1.22 2.83
CA ILE A 86 4.75 2.55 3.13
C ILE A 86 5.88 3.35 3.78
N VAL A 87 6.69 4.00 2.94
CA VAL A 87 7.91 4.73 3.36
C VAL A 87 7.54 5.91 4.28
N GLY A 88 6.43 6.59 3.95
CA GLY A 88 5.91 7.76 4.68
C GLY A 88 6.01 9.05 3.86
N GLU A 89 5.44 10.14 4.39
CA GLU A 89 5.44 11.46 3.72
C GLU A 89 4.82 11.44 2.32
N GLY A 90 3.80 10.61 2.10
CA GLY A 90 3.20 10.42 0.77
C GLY A 90 3.92 9.38 -0.09
N GLN A 91 5.11 8.93 0.28
CA GLN A 91 5.92 8.00 -0.51
C GLN A 91 5.53 6.54 -0.26
N LEU A 92 5.33 5.82 -1.37
CA LEU A 92 5.03 4.41 -1.42
C LEU A 92 6.04 3.71 -2.34
N ALA A 93 6.38 2.48 -2.00
CA ALA A 93 7.07 1.55 -2.89
C ALA A 93 6.26 0.26 -3.01
N ALA A 94 6.15 -0.27 -4.21
CA ALA A 94 5.47 -1.52 -4.48
C ALA A 94 6.40 -2.46 -5.25
N GLN A 95 6.31 -3.74 -4.97
CA GLN A 95 6.98 -4.79 -5.70
C GLN A 95 5.96 -5.87 -6.09
N ALA A 96 6.05 -6.39 -7.29
CA ALA A 96 5.29 -7.55 -7.71
C ALA A 96 6.10 -8.38 -8.70
N VAL A 97 5.80 -9.66 -8.79
CA VAL A 97 6.38 -10.57 -9.77
C VAL A 97 5.42 -10.63 -10.97
N VAL A 98 5.93 -10.32 -12.17
CA VAL A 98 5.13 -10.15 -13.39
C VAL A 98 5.63 -11.07 -14.50
N ASP A 99 4.71 -11.76 -15.18
CA ASP A 99 4.97 -12.59 -16.36
C ASP A 99 5.03 -11.72 -17.63
N LEU A 100 6.23 -11.27 -17.97
CA LEU A 100 6.42 -10.44 -19.16
C LEU A 100 6.20 -11.19 -20.47
N ASP A 101 6.25 -12.52 -20.49
CA ASP A 101 6.01 -13.28 -21.72
C ASP A 101 4.58 -13.09 -22.20
N ALA A 102 3.61 -12.97 -21.28
CA ALA A 102 2.22 -12.70 -21.64
C ALA A 102 2.09 -11.37 -22.40
N VAL A 103 2.83 -10.34 -21.96
CA VAL A 103 2.86 -9.01 -22.57
C VAL A 103 3.58 -9.04 -23.92
N ALA A 104 4.79 -9.63 -23.96
CA ALA A 104 5.62 -9.75 -25.15
C ALA A 104 4.92 -10.54 -26.27
N ARG A 105 4.26 -11.66 -25.95
CA ARG A 105 3.49 -12.48 -26.91
C ARG A 105 2.32 -11.73 -27.53
N ARG A 106 1.72 -10.77 -26.83
CA ARG A 106 0.66 -9.94 -27.42
C ARG A 106 1.25 -8.88 -28.36
N ARG A 107 2.42 -8.32 -28.04
CA ARG A 107 3.09 -7.31 -28.86
C ARG A 107 3.72 -7.88 -30.13
N ALA A 108 4.24 -9.11 -30.08
CA ALA A 108 4.69 -9.85 -31.26
C ALA A 108 3.59 -10.03 -32.32
N ARG A 109 2.32 -10.13 -31.89
CA ARG A 109 1.16 -10.17 -32.79
C ARG A 109 0.76 -8.80 -33.36
N GLY A 110 1.32 -7.70 -32.82
CA GLY A 110 1.02 -6.31 -33.18
C GLY A 110 2.10 -5.60 -34.03
N GLY A 111 3.19 -6.28 -34.42
CA GLY A 111 4.07 -5.82 -35.51
C GLY A 111 5.15 -4.77 -35.20
N SER A 112 5.52 -4.52 -33.93
CA SER A 112 6.66 -3.63 -33.62
C SER A 112 8.01 -4.37 -33.70
N SER A 113 8.88 -3.95 -34.61
CA SER A 113 10.15 -4.62 -34.96
C SER A 113 11.30 -4.43 -33.97
N PHE A 114 11.14 -3.61 -32.92
CA PHE A 114 12.12 -3.41 -31.85
C PHE A 114 11.38 -3.25 -30.52
N ASP A 115 11.39 -4.30 -29.69
CA ASP A 115 10.75 -4.30 -28.38
C ASP A 115 11.77 -4.72 -27.29
N PRO A 116 12.25 -3.79 -26.46
CA PRO A 116 13.16 -4.13 -25.37
C PRO A 116 12.55 -5.11 -24.34
N LEU A 117 11.21 -5.21 -24.24
CA LEU A 117 10.55 -6.21 -23.39
C LEU A 117 10.61 -7.62 -23.98
N SER A 118 10.71 -7.78 -25.30
CA SER A 118 10.85 -9.09 -25.93
C SER A 118 12.16 -9.79 -25.61
N LEU A 119 13.17 -9.03 -25.16
CA LEU A 119 14.46 -9.54 -24.68
C LEU A 119 14.41 -9.97 -23.20
N ILE A 120 13.40 -9.50 -22.46
CA ILE A 120 13.20 -9.76 -21.03
C ILE A 120 12.02 -10.71 -20.91
N GLY A 121 12.24 -11.97 -21.29
CA GLY A 121 11.26 -13.04 -21.15
C GLY A 121 11.14 -13.55 -19.71
N GLY A 122 9.98 -14.11 -19.40
CA GLY A 122 9.67 -14.83 -18.19
C GLY A 122 9.11 -13.98 -17.06
N THR A 123 9.19 -14.57 -15.87
CA THR A 123 8.58 -14.05 -14.64
C THR A 123 9.62 -13.26 -13.86
N VAL A 124 9.50 -11.93 -13.83
CA VAL A 124 10.49 -11.03 -13.25
C VAL A 124 9.90 -10.13 -12.16
N PRO A 125 10.69 -9.75 -11.15
CA PRO A 125 10.25 -8.77 -10.17
C PRO A 125 10.25 -7.37 -10.77
N VAL A 126 9.12 -6.69 -10.63
CA VAL A 126 8.93 -5.27 -10.98
C VAL A 126 8.81 -4.50 -9.68
N THR A 127 9.62 -3.46 -9.53
CA THR A 127 9.54 -2.52 -8.40
C THR A 127 9.15 -1.14 -8.92
N VAL A 128 8.34 -0.44 -8.15
CA VAL A 128 7.88 0.93 -8.44
C VAL A 128 7.94 1.72 -7.15
N SER A 129 8.38 2.97 -7.22
CA SER A 129 8.23 3.93 -6.13
C SER A 129 7.63 5.24 -6.62
N GLY A 130 6.90 5.90 -5.75
CA GLY A 130 6.20 7.13 -6.12
C GLY A 130 5.52 7.82 -4.94
N LEU A 131 4.93 8.97 -5.23
CA LEU A 131 4.14 9.76 -4.29
C LEU A 131 2.65 9.57 -4.55
N LEU A 132 1.89 9.27 -3.51
CA LEU A 132 0.43 9.25 -3.59
C LEU A 132 -0.13 10.59 -3.11
N HIS A 133 -0.67 11.35 -4.06
CA HIS A 133 -1.38 12.60 -3.77
C HIS A 133 -2.86 12.30 -3.65
N THR A 134 -3.48 12.63 -2.51
CA THR A 134 -4.93 12.49 -2.31
C THR A 134 -5.53 13.78 -1.76
N ARG A 135 -6.64 14.22 -2.33
CA ARG A 135 -7.38 15.40 -1.88
C ARG A 135 -8.79 15.44 -2.45
N GLY A 136 -9.77 15.76 -1.61
CA GLY A 136 -11.15 16.03 -2.03
C GLY A 136 -11.80 14.87 -2.80
N GLY A 137 -11.53 13.65 -2.35
CA GLY A 137 -12.03 12.41 -2.96
C GLY A 137 -11.40 12.04 -4.30
N LYS A 138 -10.25 12.64 -4.61
CA LYS A 138 -9.45 12.29 -5.78
C LYS A 138 -8.05 11.86 -5.36
N ALA A 139 -7.46 10.97 -6.14
CA ALA A 139 -6.10 10.48 -5.95
C ALA A 139 -5.32 10.48 -7.26
N ARG A 140 -4.02 10.72 -7.17
CA ARG A 140 -3.07 10.62 -8.27
C ARG A 140 -1.78 9.99 -7.76
N PHE A 141 -1.28 8.99 -8.47
CA PHE A 141 0.00 8.38 -8.15
C PHE A 141 1.07 8.97 -9.07
N GLU A 142 2.06 9.63 -8.49
CA GLU A 142 3.21 10.18 -9.21
C GLU A 142 4.37 9.18 -9.13
N VAL A 143 4.63 8.49 -10.24
CA VAL A 143 5.74 7.53 -10.34
C VAL A 143 7.06 8.30 -10.31
N GLN A 144 7.92 7.98 -9.36
CA GLN A 144 9.28 8.53 -9.26
C GLN A 144 10.32 7.60 -9.91
N SER A 145 10.19 6.28 -9.68
CA SER A 145 11.10 5.31 -10.28
C SER A 145 10.39 3.98 -10.52
N ALA A 146 10.88 3.25 -11.51
CA ALA A 146 10.46 1.89 -11.81
C ALA A 146 11.69 1.07 -12.20
N ALA A 147 11.73 -0.19 -11.79
CA ALA A 147 12.77 -1.12 -12.19
C ALA A 147 12.19 -2.50 -12.46
N ILE A 148 12.82 -3.22 -13.39
CA ILE A 148 12.51 -4.60 -13.74
C ILE A 148 13.78 -5.41 -13.49
N SER A 149 13.70 -6.43 -12.63
CA SER A 149 14.88 -7.20 -12.20
C SER A 149 16.01 -6.33 -11.64
N GLY A 150 15.65 -5.21 -10.98
CA GLY A 150 16.60 -4.23 -10.44
C GLY A 150 17.21 -3.28 -11.47
N ILE A 151 16.88 -3.42 -12.76
CA ILE A 151 17.32 -2.52 -13.83
C ILE A 151 16.30 -1.38 -13.95
N PRO A 152 16.71 -0.10 -13.80
CA PRO A 152 15.81 1.03 -13.99
C PRO A 152 15.20 1.03 -15.38
N VAL A 153 13.89 1.24 -15.47
CA VAL A 153 13.16 1.31 -16.73
C VAL A 153 12.41 2.64 -16.86
N PRO A 154 12.19 3.13 -18.09
CA PRO A 154 11.32 4.29 -18.31
C PRO A 154 9.90 4.05 -17.79
N VAL A 155 9.24 5.12 -17.29
CA VAL A 155 7.83 5.06 -16.84
C VAL A 155 6.88 4.59 -17.96
N THR A 156 7.22 4.83 -19.22
CA THR A 156 6.44 4.33 -20.37
C THR A 156 6.35 2.81 -20.40
N VAL A 157 7.43 2.10 -20.02
CA VAL A 157 7.42 0.64 -19.91
C VAL A 157 6.47 0.18 -18.80
N LEU A 158 6.49 0.86 -17.65
CA LEU A 158 5.57 0.57 -16.56
C LEU A 158 4.11 0.84 -16.97
N GLN A 159 3.85 1.94 -17.68
CA GLN A 159 2.53 2.28 -18.21
C GLN A 159 1.99 1.20 -19.16
N GLU A 160 2.84 0.57 -19.98
CA GLU A 160 2.43 -0.55 -20.83
C GLU A 160 2.01 -1.77 -20.01
N LEU A 161 2.76 -2.12 -18.95
CA LEU A 161 2.42 -3.22 -18.06
C LEU A 161 1.09 -2.97 -17.35
N VAL A 162 0.94 -1.79 -16.75
CA VAL A 162 -0.29 -1.40 -16.07
C VAL A 162 -1.46 -1.41 -17.05
N GLY A 163 -1.30 -0.79 -18.21
CA GLY A 163 -2.30 -0.78 -19.27
C GLY A 163 -2.68 -2.20 -19.73
N TYR A 164 -1.73 -3.14 -19.79
CA TYR A 164 -1.99 -4.52 -20.18
C TYR A 164 -2.80 -5.30 -19.14
N TYR A 165 -2.38 -5.27 -17.87
CA TYR A 165 -2.96 -6.10 -16.81
C TYR A 165 -4.24 -5.53 -16.22
N SER A 166 -4.53 -4.25 -16.44
CA SER A 166 -5.73 -3.60 -15.92
C SER A 166 -6.87 -3.48 -16.94
N ARG A 167 -6.74 -4.07 -18.14
CA ARG A 167 -7.81 -4.06 -19.14
C ARG A 167 -9.03 -4.82 -18.64
N THR A 168 -10.19 -4.23 -18.82
CA THR A 168 -11.48 -4.90 -18.66
C THR A 168 -12.33 -4.64 -19.92
N PRO A 169 -13.44 -5.37 -20.14
CA PRO A 169 -14.37 -5.07 -21.23
C PRO A 169 -14.85 -3.61 -21.23
N GLU A 170 -15.02 -3.02 -20.05
CA GLU A 170 -15.46 -1.64 -19.85
C GLU A 170 -14.31 -0.63 -20.01
N ARG A 171 -13.06 -1.09 -19.87
CA ARG A 171 -11.84 -0.28 -19.98
C ARG A 171 -10.79 -0.98 -20.85
N PRO A 172 -10.97 -1.00 -22.18
CA PRO A 172 -10.13 -1.79 -23.09
C PRO A 172 -8.68 -1.29 -23.17
N GLU A 173 -8.45 -0.01 -22.87
CA GLU A 173 -7.10 0.58 -22.83
C GLU A 173 -6.39 0.37 -21.48
N GLY A 174 -7.11 -0.13 -20.47
CA GLY A 174 -6.61 -0.25 -19.10
C GLY A 174 -6.51 1.10 -18.37
N VAL A 175 -5.76 1.09 -17.28
CA VAL A 175 -5.53 2.21 -16.38
C VAL A 175 -4.29 3.00 -16.81
N ARG A 176 -4.41 4.33 -16.75
CA ARG A 176 -3.30 5.26 -16.94
C ARG A 176 -2.72 5.67 -15.59
N LEU A 177 -1.41 5.59 -15.44
CA LEU A 177 -0.68 5.90 -14.20
C LEU A 177 -0.69 7.41 -13.90
N ASP A 178 -0.70 8.25 -14.93
CA ASP A 178 -0.70 9.70 -14.82
C ASP A 178 -2.11 10.30 -14.68
N GLU A 179 -3.15 9.48 -14.66
CA GLU A 179 -4.53 9.93 -14.53
C GLU A 179 -4.92 10.09 -13.06
N THR A 180 -5.62 11.18 -12.76
CA THR A 180 -6.26 11.36 -11.46
C THR A 180 -7.54 10.52 -11.42
N PHE A 181 -7.69 9.68 -10.42
CA PHE A 181 -8.87 8.82 -10.24
C PHE A 181 -9.70 9.24 -9.01
N THR A 182 -11.01 9.01 -9.08
CA THR A 182 -11.92 9.25 -7.95
C THR A 182 -11.76 8.12 -6.93
N LEU A 183 -11.60 8.48 -5.66
CA LEU A 183 -11.57 7.51 -4.57
C LEU A 183 -12.98 6.97 -4.32
N PRO A 184 -13.15 5.65 -4.16
CA PRO A 184 -14.46 5.05 -3.96
C PRO A 184 -15.01 5.36 -2.56
N SER A 185 -16.28 5.02 -2.36
CA SER A 185 -16.89 4.93 -1.03
C SER A 185 -16.80 6.18 -0.15
N GLY A 186 -16.87 7.36 -0.76
CA GLY A 186 -16.86 8.64 -0.04
C GLY A 186 -15.51 9.02 0.59
N ILE A 187 -14.45 8.24 0.36
CA ILE A 187 -13.09 8.55 0.84
C ILE A 187 -12.71 9.94 0.35
N GLN A 188 -12.32 10.83 1.27
CA GLN A 188 -11.89 12.19 1.00
C GLN A 188 -10.38 12.28 0.80
N GLN A 189 -9.62 11.52 1.59
CA GLN A 189 -8.17 11.56 1.59
C GLN A 189 -7.60 10.25 2.14
N VAL A 190 -6.38 9.93 1.73
CA VAL A 190 -5.55 8.88 2.33
C VAL A 190 -4.25 9.52 2.82
N GLU A 191 -4.07 9.54 4.14
CA GLU A 191 -2.88 10.09 4.78
C GLU A 191 -1.81 9.00 4.88
N ILE A 192 -0.69 9.19 4.19
CA ILE A 192 0.40 8.21 4.13
C ILE A 192 1.44 8.54 5.19
N GLY A 193 1.43 7.76 6.28
CA GLY A 193 2.43 7.78 7.33
C GLY A 193 3.47 6.67 7.15
N ARG A 194 4.47 6.59 8.03
CA ARG A 194 5.45 5.49 7.99
C ARG A 194 4.80 4.18 8.44
N GLY A 195 4.84 3.16 7.58
CA GLY A 195 4.30 1.81 7.85
C GLY A 195 2.77 1.70 7.89
N GLN A 196 2.04 2.80 7.66
CA GLN A 196 0.58 2.81 7.68
C GLN A 196 -0.01 3.93 6.81
N ALA A 197 -1.19 3.67 6.28
CA ALA A 197 -2.03 4.64 5.58
C ALA A 197 -3.34 4.83 6.35
N VAL A 198 -3.78 6.08 6.56
CA VAL A 198 -5.06 6.36 7.21
C VAL A 198 -6.05 6.82 6.15
N VAL A 199 -7.10 6.01 5.95
CA VAL A 199 -8.20 6.36 5.07
C VAL A 199 -9.14 7.30 5.82
N VAL A 200 -9.42 8.47 5.26
CA VAL A 200 -10.35 9.47 5.79
C VAL A 200 -11.60 9.48 4.93
N GLN A 201 -12.73 9.10 5.51
CA GLN A 201 -14.04 9.08 4.85
C GLN A 201 -14.90 10.19 5.34
#